data_AF-A0A2E6LV63-F1
#
_entry.id   AF-A0A2E6LV63-F1
#
_cell.length_a   1.000
_cell.length_b   1.000
_cell.length_c   1.000
_cell.angle_alpha   90.00
_cell.angle_beta   90.00
_cell.angle_gamma   90.00
#
_symmetry.space_group_name_H-M   'P 1'
#
loop_
_entity.id
_entity.type
_entity.pdbx_description
1 polymer ?
#
loop_
_entity_poly.entity_id
_entity_poly.type
_entity_poly.pdbx_seq_one_letter_code
_entity_poly.pdbx_strand_id
1 'polypeptide(L)'
;MFIDYYERKVSTPSDRVAFDKFVRQIQELKKEELNWDIIKDSVIDVYCEKFTQKEIEEMLAFYTSETGKAMMEKLPNAMSDARKFSSKAIHSFMPKVFEIEQELKDTLEDSSVSE
;
A
#
# COMPACT_ATOMS: atom_id res chain seq x y z
N MET A 1 1.53 -0.59 13.85
CA MET A 1 1.65 0.79 14.40
C MET A 1 1.89 0.70 15.91
N PHE A 2 2.33 1.76 16.61
CA PHE A 2 2.61 1.72 18.06
C PHE A 2 1.43 1.26 18.92
N ILE A 3 0.17 1.52 18.50
CA ILE A 3 -1.04 0.99 19.16
C ILE A 3 -1.04 -0.54 19.14
N ASP A 4 -0.92 -1.17 17.97
CA ASP A 4 -0.86 -2.65 17.84
C ASP A 4 0.32 -3.27 18.61
N TYR A 5 1.43 -2.53 18.72
CA TYR A 5 2.60 -2.97 19.49
C TYR A 5 2.29 -3.08 20.99
N TYR A 6 1.66 -2.06 21.57
CA TYR A 6 1.31 -2.07 22.99
C TYR A 6 0.11 -2.97 23.28
N GLU A 7 -0.83 -3.12 22.34
CA GLU A 7 -1.97 -4.03 22.47
C GLU A 7 -1.51 -5.48 22.71
N ARG A 8 -0.51 -5.94 21.94
CA ARG A 8 0.07 -7.28 22.08
C ARG A 8 0.79 -7.52 23.41
N LYS A 9 1.13 -6.46 24.15
CA LYS A 9 1.81 -6.54 25.45
C LYS A 9 0.85 -6.50 26.64
N VAL A 10 -0.43 -6.17 26.41
CA VAL A 10 -1.45 -6.20 27.45
C VAL A 10 -1.61 -7.63 27.96
N SER A 11 -1.24 -7.86 29.22
CA SER A 11 -1.24 -9.22 29.81
C SER A 11 -2.05 -9.30 31.10
N THR A 12 -2.34 -8.17 31.74
CA THR A 12 -3.14 -8.09 32.98
C THR A 12 -4.35 -7.16 32.84
N PRO A 13 -5.34 -7.25 33.75
CA PRO A 13 -6.45 -6.30 33.80
C PRO A 13 -5.99 -4.84 33.98
N SER A 14 -4.93 -4.61 34.76
CA SER A 14 -4.36 -3.26 34.96
C SER A 14 -3.73 -2.72 33.67
N ASP A 15 -3.02 -3.58 32.91
CA ASP A 15 -2.49 -3.19 31.60
C ASP A 15 -3.59 -2.83 30.63
N ARG A 16 -4.71 -3.56 30.66
CA ARG A 16 -5.87 -3.28 29.81
C ARG A 16 -6.46 -1.90 30.10
N VAL A 17 -6.63 -1.56 31.37
CA VAL A 17 -7.12 -0.22 31.77
C VAL A 17 -6.16 0.89 31.31
N ALA A 18 -4.85 0.69 31.47
CA ALA A 18 -3.85 1.65 31.02
C ALA A 18 -3.84 1.80 29.48
N PHE A 19 -3.95 0.68 28.76
CA PHE A 19 -4.02 0.66 27.30
C PHE A 19 -5.29 1.34 26.77
N ASP A 20 -6.45 1.06 27.37
CA ASP A 20 -7.72 1.69 26.97
C ASP A 20 -7.69 3.20 27.19
N LYS A 21 -7.11 3.65 28.31
CA LYS A 21 -6.88 5.09 28.56
C LYS A 21 -5.95 5.69 27.49
N PHE A 22 -4.85 5.03 27.17
CA PHE A 22 -3.91 5.48 26.13
C PHE A 22 -4.58 5.60 24.77
N VAL A 23 -5.35 4.59 24.34
CA VAL A 23 -6.10 4.61 23.08
C VAL A 23 -7.11 5.76 23.07
N ARG A 24 -7.85 5.94 24.18
CA ARG A 24 -8.81 7.02 24.31
C ARG A 24 -8.16 8.40 24.17
N GLN A 25 -7.03 8.64 24.84
CA GLN A 25 -6.32 9.91 24.76
C GLN A 25 -5.86 10.22 23.32
N ILE A 26 -5.37 9.21 22.59
CA ILE A 26 -5.02 9.38 21.17
C ILE A 26 -6.26 9.67 20.32
N GLN A 27 -7.37 8.99 20.56
CA GLN A 27 -8.61 9.24 19.83
C GLN A 27 -9.17 10.64 20.09
N GLU A 28 -9.11 11.11 21.33
CA GLU A 28 -9.49 12.48 21.71
C GLU A 28 -8.58 13.50 21.02
N LEU A 29 -7.27 13.31 21.09
CA LEU A 29 -6.31 14.19 20.42
C LEU A 29 -6.50 14.22 18.90
N LYS A 30 -6.77 13.07 18.26
CA LYS A 30 -7.08 13.01 16.82
C LYS A 30 -8.36 13.78 16.48
N LYS A 31 -9.39 13.69 17.32
CA LYS A 31 -10.63 14.47 17.13
C LYS A 31 -10.38 15.96 17.32
N GLU A 32 -9.49 16.34 18.23
CA GLU A 32 -9.18 17.74 18.49
C GLU A 32 -8.28 18.36 17.42
N GLU A 33 -7.24 17.65 16.99
CA GLU A 33 -6.18 18.23 16.15
C GLU A 33 -6.21 17.76 14.68
N LEU A 34 -6.77 16.58 14.42
CA LEU A 34 -6.79 15.95 13.08
C LEU A 34 -8.22 15.67 12.61
N ASN A 35 -9.17 16.52 13.00
CA ASN A 35 -10.52 16.45 12.45
C ASN A 35 -10.59 17.09 11.06
N TRP A 36 -11.66 16.72 10.34
CA TRP A 36 -11.89 17.21 8.99
C TRP A 36 -11.99 18.73 8.94
N ASP A 37 -12.64 19.38 9.90
CA ASP A 37 -12.82 20.84 9.88
C ASP A 37 -11.48 21.60 9.95
N ILE A 38 -10.46 21.03 10.58
CA ILE A 38 -9.10 21.60 10.62
C ILE A 38 -8.36 21.38 9.29
N ILE A 39 -8.43 20.17 8.72
CA ILE A 39 -7.62 19.81 7.54
C ILE A 39 -8.28 20.18 6.21
N LYS A 40 -9.61 20.36 6.20
CA LYS A 40 -10.43 20.53 4.99
C LYS A 40 -9.92 21.67 4.13
N ASP A 41 -9.69 22.84 4.72
CA ASP A 41 -9.31 24.04 3.96
C ASP A 41 -7.94 23.85 3.30
N SER A 42 -6.97 23.25 4.00
CA SER A 42 -5.67 22.90 3.41
C SER A 42 -5.78 21.88 2.29
N VAL A 43 -6.69 20.90 2.41
CA VAL A 43 -6.96 19.94 1.33
C VAL A 43 -7.61 20.64 0.14
N ILE A 44 -8.57 21.55 0.37
CA ILE A 44 -9.20 22.34 -0.70
C ILE A 44 -8.16 23.17 -1.44
N ASP A 45 -7.30 23.89 -0.72
CA ASP A 45 -6.25 24.73 -1.33
C ASP A 45 -5.33 23.93 -2.25
N VAL A 46 -4.90 22.73 -1.82
CA VAL A 46 -4.10 21.83 -2.65
C VAL A 46 -4.82 21.46 -3.94
N TYR A 47 -6.12 21.16 -3.89
CA TYR A 47 -6.87 20.82 -5.11
C TYR A 47 -7.09 22.03 -6.01
N CYS A 48 -7.40 23.21 -5.43
CA CYS A 48 -7.56 24.45 -6.18
C CYS A 48 -6.26 24.92 -6.85
N GLU A 49 -5.09 24.61 -6.27
CA GLU A 49 -3.79 24.93 -6.87
C GLU A 49 -3.44 23.99 -8.04
N LYS A 50 -3.86 22.71 -7.98
CA LYS A 50 -3.45 21.67 -8.94
C LYS A 50 -4.43 21.45 -10.09
N PHE A 51 -5.70 21.78 -9.89
CA PHE A 51 -6.75 21.48 -10.85
C PHE A 51 -7.55 22.73 -11.18
N THR A 52 -7.98 22.82 -12.44
CA THR A 52 -8.96 23.80 -12.87
C THR A 52 -10.36 23.42 -12.38
N GLN A 53 -11.26 24.40 -12.30
CA GLN A 53 -12.67 24.18 -11.99
C GLN A 53 -13.30 23.10 -12.90
N LYS A 54 -12.99 23.13 -14.20
CA LYS A 54 -13.49 22.15 -15.17
C LYS A 54 -13.00 20.73 -14.86
N GLU A 55 -11.72 20.56 -14.55
CA GLU A 55 -11.18 19.23 -14.22
C GLU A 55 -11.80 18.68 -12.93
N ILE A 56 -12.04 19.52 -11.92
CA ILE A 56 -12.76 19.12 -10.71
C ILE A 56 -14.20 18.71 -11.03
N GLU A 57 -14.91 19.44 -11.89
CA GLU A 57 -16.28 19.09 -12.32
C GLU A 57 -16.32 17.76 -13.09
N GLU A 58 -15.37 17.54 -13.99
CA GLU A 58 -15.25 16.30 -14.75
C GLU A 58 -14.89 15.11 -13.84
N MET A 59 -13.96 15.30 -12.91
CA MET A 59 -13.65 14.30 -11.87
C MET A 59 -14.89 13.98 -11.04
N LEU A 60 -15.65 15.00 -10.61
CA LEU A 60 -16.87 14.80 -9.84
C LEU A 60 -17.91 14.01 -10.63
N ALA A 61 -18.13 14.37 -11.91
CA ALA A 61 -19.05 13.65 -12.79
C ALA A 61 -18.64 12.17 -12.95
N PHE A 62 -17.34 11.92 -13.12
CA PHE A 62 -16.83 10.57 -13.23
C PHE A 62 -16.97 9.78 -11.93
N TYR A 63 -16.42 10.26 -10.81
CA TYR A 63 -16.39 9.53 -9.54
C TYR A 63 -17.78 9.36 -8.90
N THR A 64 -18.78 10.16 -9.29
CA THR A 64 -20.17 9.97 -8.83
C THR A 64 -20.97 8.98 -9.69
N SER A 65 -20.52 8.70 -10.92
CA SER A 65 -21.13 7.70 -11.81
C SER A 65 -21.02 6.27 -11.25
N GLU A 66 -21.87 5.36 -11.74
CA GLU A 66 -21.81 3.93 -11.37
C GLU A 66 -20.45 3.32 -11.71
N THR A 67 -19.89 3.65 -12.88
CA THR A 67 -18.59 3.15 -13.31
C THR A 67 -17.45 3.72 -12.47
N GLY A 68 -17.47 5.02 -12.15
CA GLY A 68 -16.44 5.64 -11.31
C GLY A 68 -16.40 5.07 -9.89
N LYS A 69 -17.58 4.84 -9.29
CA LYS A 69 -17.69 4.15 -8.00
C LYS A 69 -17.17 2.71 -8.07
N ALA A 70 -17.58 1.96 -9.09
CA ALA A 70 -17.08 0.61 -9.29
C ALA A 70 -15.56 0.56 -9.50
N MET A 71 -14.97 1.56 -10.18
CA MET A 71 -13.53 1.68 -10.36
C MET A 71 -12.81 1.91 -9.03
N MET A 72 -13.33 2.80 -8.17
CA MET A 72 -12.78 3.06 -6.83
C MET A 72 -12.77 1.81 -5.95
N GLU A 73 -13.80 0.98 -6.05
CA GLU A 73 -13.89 -0.28 -5.29
C GLU A 73 -13.01 -1.40 -5.86
N LYS A 74 -12.96 -1.52 -7.20
CA LYS A 74 -12.38 -2.70 -7.87
C LYS A 74 -10.91 -2.55 -8.22
N LEU A 75 -10.42 -1.34 -8.49
CA LEU A 75 -9.03 -1.15 -8.93
C LEU A 75 -7.98 -1.61 -7.93
N PRO A 76 -8.08 -1.33 -6.61
CA PRO A 76 -7.09 -1.81 -5.65
C PRO A 76 -6.97 -3.34 -5.68
N ASN A 77 -8.10 -4.03 -5.80
CA ASN A 77 -8.16 -5.49 -5.88
C ASN A 77 -7.58 -6.00 -7.21
N ALA A 78 -7.95 -5.39 -8.33
CA ALA A 78 -7.42 -5.74 -9.65
C ALA A 78 -5.89 -5.58 -9.71
N MET A 79 -5.35 -4.48 -9.15
CA MET A 79 -3.90 -4.27 -9.04
C MET A 79 -3.23 -5.32 -8.14
N SER A 80 -3.85 -5.67 -7.02
CA SER A 80 -3.37 -6.72 -6.13
C SER A 80 -3.28 -8.08 -6.83
N ASP A 81 -4.32 -8.44 -7.59
CA ASP A 81 -4.35 -9.69 -8.34
C ASP A 81 -3.34 -9.71 -9.49
N ALA A 82 -3.23 -8.61 -10.25
CA ALA A 82 -2.22 -8.45 -11.29
C ALA A 82 -0.79 -8.66 -10.75
N ARG A 83 -0.51 -8.16 -9.53
CA ARG A 83 0.78 -8.37 -8.86
C ARG A 83 1.04 -9.85 -8.54
N LYS A 84 0.03 -10.59 -8.08
CA LYS A 84 0.16 -12.03 -7.80
C LYS A 84 0.54 -12.81 -9.06
N PHE A 85 -0.09 -12.50 -10.20
CA PHE A 85 0.25 -13.14 -11.48
C PHE A 85 1.68 -12.80 -11.91
N SER A 86 2.09 -11.55 -11.77
CA SER A 86 3.46 -11.11 -12.09
C SER A 86 4.50 -11.83 -11.22
N SER A 87 4.24 -11.96 -9.92
CA SER A 87 5.11 -12.71 -9.01
C SER A 87 5.22 -14.18 -9.40
N LYS A 88 4.12 -14.81 -9.83
CA LYS A 88 4.12 -16.20 -10.30
C LYS A 88 4.95 -16.36 -11.57
N ALA A 89 4.83 -15.43 -12.51
CA ALA A 89 5.62 -15.42 -13.73
C ALA A 89 7.12 -15.33 -13.44
N ILE A 90 7.53 -14.42 -12.56
CA ILE A 90 8.94 -14.30 -12.10
C ILE A 90 9.40 -15.60 -11.44
N HIS A 91 8.60 -16.17 -10.54
CA HIS A 91 8.94 -17.42 -9.86
C HIS A 91 9.15 -18.59 -10.82
N SER A 92 8.40 -18.66 -11.92
CA SER A 92 8.58 -19.68 -12.97
C SER A 92 9.70 -19.36 -13.96
N PHE A 93 10.07 -18.08 -14.11
CA PHE A 93 11.11 -17.63 -15.04
C PHE A 93 12.51 -17.77 -14.44
N MET A 94 12.70 -17.37 -13.18
CA MET A 94 14.02 -17.33 -12.51
C MET A 94 14.78 -18.66 -12.52
N PRO A 95 14.16 -19.84 -12.28
CA PRO A 95 14.86 -21.11 -12.36
C PRO A 95 15.50 -21.37 -13.74
N LYS A 96 14.82 -21.00 -14.82
CA LYS A 96 15.35 -21.16 -16.19
C LYS A 96 16.55 -20.26 -16.45
N VAL A 97 16.55 -19.07 -15.86
CA VAL A 97 17.73 -18.18 -15.92
C VAL A 97 18.91 -18.82 -15.19
N PHE A 98 18.69 -19.45 -14.03
CA PHE A 98 19.75 -20.16 -13.31
C PHE A 98 20.26 -21.38 -14.07
N GLU A 99 19.40 -22.13 -14.76
CA GLU A 99 19.82 -23.24 -15.64
C GLU A 99 20.75 -22.73 -16.75
N ILE A 100 20.36 -21.66 -17.46
CA ILE A 100 21.20 -21.05 -18.51
C ILE A 100 22.54 -20.55 -17.94
N GLU A 101 22.53 -19.96 -16.74
CA GLU A 101 23.75 -19.50 -16.07
C GLU A 101 24.69 -20.67 -15.74
N GLN A 102 24.15 -21.81 -15.29
CA GLN A 102 24.95 -23.01 -15.00
C GLN A 102 25.55 -23.61 -16.27
N GLU A 103 24.77 -23.75 -17.34
CA GLU A 103 25.27 -24.24 -18.64
C GLU A 103 26.45 -23.39 -19.16
N LEU A 104 26.38 -22.08 -18.98
CA LEU A 104 27.47 -21.18 -19.34
C LEU A 104 28.72 -21.42 -18.48
N LYS A 105 28.57 -21.62 -17.16
CA LYS A 105 29.70 -21.89 -16.26
C LYS A 105 30.39 -23.20 -16.62
N ASP A 106 29.62 -24.27 -16.79
CA ASP A 106 30.16 -25.58 -17.15
C ASP A 106 30.95 -25.53 -18.47
N THR A 107 30.42 -24.83 -19.48
CA THR A 107 31.10 -24.64 -20.77
C THR A 107 32.43 -23.89 -20.64
N LEU A 108 32.47 -22.85 -19.80
CA LEU A 108 33.69 -22.05 -19.56
C LEU A 108 34.74 -22.85 -18.76
N GLU A 109 34.31 -23.65 -17.79
CA GLU A 109 35.20 -24.52 -17.01
C GLU A 109 35.80 -25.64 -17.89
N ASP A 110 34.99 -26.34 -18.71
CA ASP A 110 35.48 -27.37 -19.64
C ASP A 110 36.46 -26.80 -20.69
N SER A 111 36.22 -25.58 -21.17
CA SER A 111 37.11 -24.90 -22.12
C SER A 111 38.46 -24.52 -21.48
N SER A 112 38.50 -24.31 -20.16
CA SER A 112 39.72 -23.97 -19.43
C SER A 112 40.58 -25.16 -19.03
N VAL A 113 40.02 -26.38 -19.09
CA VAL A 113 40.72 -27.65 -18.80
C VAL A 113 41.29 -28.30 -20.07
N SER A 114 40.87 -27.82 -21.25
CA SER A 114 41.24 -28.35 -22.57
C SER A 114 42.33 -27.57 -23.31
N GLU A 115 42.88 -26.50 -22.72
CA GLU A 115 44.14 -25.82 -23.09
C GLU A 115 45.30 -26.20 -22.14
#